data_AF-A0A966PNY9-F1
#
_entry.id   AF-A0A966PNY9-F1
#
_cell.length_a   1.000
_cell.length_b   1.000
_cell.length_c   1.000
_cell.angle_alpha   90.00
_cell.angle_beta   90.00
_cell.angle_gamma   90.00
#
_symmetry.space_group_name_H-M   'P 1'
#
loop_
_entity.id
_entity.type
_entity.pdbx_description
1 polymer ?
#
loop_
_entity_poly.entity_id
_entity_poly.type
_entity_poly.pdbx_seq_one_letter_code
_entity_poly.pdbx_strand_id
1 'polypeptide(L)'
;MLTEDFDQSNMISIIKKNLPTNKTAYDGSWAEETKIENVFYMWYKIWQASMQKRLFETTTKIKYERIIRLRFDLTFDEFPDIVPKHNEIYIPEGFDHRGGVNDLLAVTTGQSFDTLANIYQGLFHYANHTEIGFHPEGIYRRFLESSKLSIKRFKL
;
A
#
# COMPACT_ATOMS: atom_id res chain seq x y z
N MET A 1 7.07 -24.31 10.28
CA MET A 1 6.10 -23.50 9.52
C MET A 1 6.79 -23.22 8.20
N LEU A 2 6.39 -23.93 7.15
CA LEU A 2 7.03 -23.81 5.84
C LEU A 2 6.73 -22.40 5.31
N THR A 3 7.77 -21.61 5.12
CA THR A 3 7.72 -20.43 4.26
C THR A 3 7.35 -20.96 2.87
N GLU A 4 6.10 -20.82 2.46
CA GLU A 4 5.79 -20.88 1.04
C GLU A 4 6.59 -19.76 0.39
N ASP A 5 7.73 -20.13 -0.18
CA ASP A 5 8.54 -19.24 -0.99
C ASP A 5 7.62 -18.61 -2.03
N PHE A 6 7.62 -17.29 -2.06
CA PHE A 6 6.83 -16.49 -2.97
C PHE A 6 7.06 -16.96 -4.42
N ASP A 7 6.09 -17.67 -4.99
CA ASP A 7 6.20 -18.22 -6.34
C ASP A 7 6.04 -17.09 -7.37
N GLN A 8 7.18 -16.53 -7.76
CA GLN A 8 7.27 -15.50 -8.80
C GLN A 8 6.66 -15.95 -10.13
N SER A 9 6.67 -17.26 -10.44
CA SER A 9 6.17 -17.76 -11.72
C SER A 9 4.64 -17.70 -11.81
N ASN A 10 3.95 -18.03 -10.72
CA ASN A 10 2.50 -17.87 -10.59
C ASN A 10 2.08 -16.40 -10.54
N MET A 11 2.87 -15.52 -9.91
CA MET A 11 2.61 -14.08 -9.94
C MET A 11 2.69 -13.53 -11.37
N ILE A 12 3.74 -13.85 -12.13
CA ILE A 12 3.92 -13.37 -13.51
C ILE A 12 2.77 -13.87 -14.40
N SER A 13 2.28 -15.09 -14.20
CA SER A 13 1.14 -15.60 -14.97
C SER A 13 -0.16 -14.86 -14.65
N ILE A 14 -0.42 -14.54 -13.37
CA ILE A 14 -1.56 -13.74 -12.92
C ILE A 14 -1.48 -12.31 -13.46
N ILE A 15 -0.30 -11.68 -13.41
CA ILE A 15 -0.06 -10.36 -13.99
C ILE A 15 -0.37 -10.39 -15.47
N LYS A 16 0.21 -11.32 -16.24
CA LYS A 16 -0.01 -11.42 -17.69
C LYS A 16 -1.49 -11.64 -18.05
N LYS A 17 -2.22 -12.41 -17.25
CA LYS A 17 -3.65 -12.70 -17.46
C LYS A 17 -4.55 -11.49 -17.14
N ASN A 18 -4.16 -10.68 -16.16
CA ASN A 18 -4.94 -9.54 -15.68
C ASN A 18 -4.32 -8.19 -16.07
N LEU A 19 -3.37 -8.20 -17.02
CA LEU A 19 -2.77 -6.98 -17.55
C LEU A 19 -3.91 -6.08 -18.03
N PRO A 20 -4.00 -4.84 -17.53
CA PRO A 20 -5.04 -3.90 -17.94
C PRO A 20 -5.10 -3.80 -19.46
N THR A 21 -6.30 -3.90 -20.03
CA THR A 21 -6.54 -3.72 -21.47
C THR A 21 -6.35 -2.28 -21.93
N ASN A 22 -6.15 -1.34 -21.00
CA ASN A 22 -6.00 0.08 -21.28
C ASN A 22 -4.54 0.41 -21.68
N LYS A 23 -4.18 0.08 -22.93
CA LYS A 23 -2.85 0.31 -23.50
C LYS A 23 -2.40 1.78 -23.44
N THR A 24 -3.33 2.75 -23.43
CA THR A 24 -3.00 4.19 -23.41
C THR A 24 -2.51 4.71 -22.06
N ALA A 25 -2.73 3.97 -20.98
CA ALA A 25 -2.08 4.23 -19.69
C ALA A 25 -0.65 3.65 -19.63
N TYR A 26 -0.28 2.82 -20.63
CA TYR A 26 0.95 2.04 -20.71
C TYR A 26 1.83 2.38 -21.92
N ASP A 27 1.38 3.23 -22.85
CA ASP A 27 2.12 3.65 -24.05
C ASP A 27 2.75 5.04 -23.92
N GLY A 28 2.38 5.80 -22.88
CA GLY A 28 3.10 7.01 -22.50
C GLY A 28 4.47 6.69 -21.91
N SER A 29 5.39 7.66 -21.99
CA SER A 29 6.76 7.68 -21.41
C SER A 29 6.89 7.26 -19.93
N TRP A 30 5.77 7.03 -19.26
CA TRP A 30 5.61 6.79 -17.83
C TRP A 30 5.50 5.30 -17.48
N ALA A 31 5.11 4.45 -18.44
CA ALA A 31 4.97 3.02 -18.24
C ALA A 31 6.30 2.33 -17.93
N GLU A 32 7.42 2.94 -18.32
CA GLU A 32 8.77 2.43 -18.07
C GLU A 32 9.27 2.69 -16.64
N GLU A 33 8.67 3.64 -15.91
CA GLU A 33 9.16 4.04 -14.59
C GLU A 33 8.76 3.06 -13.48
N THR A 34 7.67 2.33 -13.67
CA THR A 34 7.10 1.45 -12.65
C THR A 34 7.03 0.01 -13.14
N LYS A 35 7.83 -0.86 -12.54
CA LYS A 35 7.73 -2.31 -12.76
C LYS A 35 6.53 -2.85 -11.99
N ILE A 36 5.57 -3.46 -12.70
CA ILE A 36 4.33 -4.00 -12.12
C ILE A 36 4.63 -4.97 -10.98
N GLU A 37 5.67 -5.80 -11.15
CA GLU A 37 6.11 -6.78 -10.15
C GLU A 37 6.51 -6.10 -8.84
N ASN A 38 7.17 -4.94 -8.92
CA ASN A 38 7.59 -4.18 -7.74
C ASN A 38 6.38 -3.63 -6.98
N VAL A 39 5.37 -3.10 -7.69
CA VAL A 39 4.14 -2.59 -7.08
C VAL A 39 3.36 -3.74 -6.44
N PHE A 40 3.25 -4.86 -7.13
CA PHE A 40 2.61 -6.06 -6.60
C PHE A 40 3.30 -6.52 -5.31
N TYR A 41 4.64 -6.63 -5.34
CA TYR A 41 5.43 -7.07 -4.20
C TYR A 41 5.37 -6.09 -3.02
N MET A 42 5.32 -4.79 -3.29
CA MET A 42 5.14 -3.76 -2.27
C MET A 42 3.84 -3.96 -1.49
N TRP A 43 2.71 -4.10 -2.20
CA TRP A 43 1.41 -4.30 -1.54
C TRP A 43 1.28 -5.69 -0.92
N TYR A 44 1.87 -6.72 -1.53
CA TYR A 44 1.94 -8.06 -0.95
C TYR A 44 2.63 -8.08 0.40
N LYS A 45 3.77 -7.39 0.55
CA LYS A 45 4.48 -7.30 1.85
C LYS A 45 3.62 -6.63 2.92
N ILE A 46 2.90 -5.57 2.56
CA ILE A 46 2.00 -4.87 3.48
C ILE A 46 0.87 -5.81 3.93
N TRP A 47 0.30 -6.57 2.98
CA TRP A 47 -0.71 -7.57 3.27
C TRP A 47 -0.19 -8.70 4.18
N GLN A 48 0.99 -9.24 3.91
CA GLN A 48 1.65 -10.25 4.74
C GLN A 48 1.94 -9.73 6.16
N ALA A 49 2.46 -8.51 6.29
CA ALA A 49 2.69 -7.89 7.59
C ALA A 49 1.40 -7.76 8.41
N SER A 50 0.30 -7.37 7.77
CA SER A 50 -1.03 -7.33 8.38
C SER A 50 -1.51 -8.72 8.81
N MET A 51 -1.21 -9.77 8.03
CA MET A 51 -1.55 -11.15 8.40
C MET A 51 -0.78 -11.65 9.63
N GLN A 52 0.54 -11.41 9.67
CA GLN A 52 1.37 -11.75 10.81
C GLN A 52 0.95 -10.98 12.06
N LYS A 53 0.65 -9.68 11.91
CA LYS A 53 0.10 -8.84 12.99
C LYS A 53 -1.17 -9.46 13.56
N ARG A 54 -2.16 -9.81 12.73
CA ARG A 54 -3.43 -10.43 13.20
C ARG A 54 -3.18 -11.75 13.94
N LEU A 55 -2.26 -12.59 13.45
CA LEU A 55 -1.89 -13.83 14.13
C LEU A 55 -1.30 -13.55 15.52
N PHE A 56 -0.38 -12.60 15.63
CA PHE A 56 0.20 -12.18 16.90
C PHE A 56 -0.87 -11.66 17.87
N GLU A 57 -1.74 -10.76 17.43
CA GLU A 57 -2.79 -10.19 18.30
C GLU A 57 -3.79 -11.25 18.76
N THR A 58 -4.10 -12.22 17.89
CA THR A 58 -5.03 -13.31 18.21
C THR A 58 -4.45 -14.26 19.25
N THR A 59 -3.16 -14.58 19.13
CA THR A 59 -2.45 -15.54 19.98
C THR A 59 -2.07 -14.95 21.34
N THR A 60 -1.65 -13.68 21.38
CA THR A 60 -1.18 -13.01 22.60
C THR A 60 -2.24 -12.19 23.32
N LYS A 61 -3.34 -11.85 22.64
CA LYS A 61 -4.34 -10.86 23.09
C LYS A 61 -3.81 -9.43 23.28
N ILE A 62 -2.59 -9.15 22.81
CA ILE A 62 -1.99 -7.82 22.78
C ILE A 62 -2.36 -7.17 21.45
N LYS A 63 -2.84 -5.92 21.46
CA LYS A 63 -3.18 -5.17 20.24
C LYS A 63 -2.19 -4.05 19.97
N TYR A 64 -1.91 -3.79 18.69
CA TYR A 64 -1.12 -2.64 18.30
C TYR A 64 -2.00 -1.37 18.30
N GLU A 65 -1.74 -0.47 19.23
CA GLU A 65 -2.41 0.84 19.29
C GLU A 65 -1.95 1.77 18.16
N ARG A 66 -0.66 1.68 17.82
CA ARG A 66 -0.02 2.47 16.77
C ARG A 66 0.84 1.57 15.89
N ILE A 67 0.71 1.75 14.58
CA ILE A 67 1.54 1.13 13.55
C ILE A 67 2.14 2.26 12.70
N ILE A 68 3.45 2.17 12.51
CA ILE A 68 4.21 3.03 11.61
C ILE A 68 4.68 2.14 10.47
N ARG A 69 4.22 2.44 9.26
CA ARG A 69 4.68 1.80 8.04
C ARG A 69 5.56 2.79 7.29
N LEU A 70 6.80 2.42 7.03
CA LEU A 70 7.78 3.25 6.33
C LEU A 70 8.53 2.44 5.27
N ARG A 71 9.07 3.13 4.26
CA ARG A 71 10.11 2.57 3.39
C ARG A 71 11.41 2.45 4.19
N PHE A 72 12.14 1.35 3.98
CA PHE A 72 13.29 0.97 4.81
C PHE A 72 14.50 1.90 4.69
N ASP A 73 14.54 2.71 3.64
CA ASP A 73 15.58 3.67 3.29
C ASP A 73 15.24 5.10 3.75
N LEU A 74 14.13 5.30 4.47
CA LEU A 74 13.82 6.59 5.08
C LEU A 74 14.59 6.76 6.38
N THR A 75 15.19 7.94 6.53
CA THR A 75 15.85 8.39 7.75
C THR A 75 15.14 9.63 8.28
N PHE A 76 15.03 9.74 9.60
CA PHE A 76 14.40 10.88 10.27
C PHE A 76 15.33 11.37 11.38
N ASP A 77 15.54 12.67 11.46
CA ASP A 77 16.22 13.28 12.60
C ASP A 77 15.30 13.26 13.82
N GLU A 78 14.01 13.55 13.61
CA GLU A 78 12.94 13.44 14.58
C GLU A 78 11.67 12.90 13.91
N PHE A 79 10.93 12.02 14.61
CA PHE A 79 9.66 11.51 14.13
C PHE A 79 8.52 12.19 14.90
N PRO A 80 7.50 12.76 14.20
CA PRO A 80 6.43 13.48 14.88
C PRO A 80 5.62 12.55 15.79
N ASP A 81 5.24 13.05 16.97
CA ASP A 81 4.39 12.28 17.88
C ASP A 81 2.94 12.25 17.40
N ILE A 82 2.65 11.25 16.58
CA ILE A 82 1.32 11.03 16.00
C ILE A 82 0.60 9.94 16.80
N VAL A 83 -0.61 10.27 17.24
CA VAL A 83 -1.55 9.34 17.87
C VAL A 83 -2.74 9.14 16.93
N PRO A 84 -2.74 8.07 16.11
CA PRO A 84 -3.79 7.86 15.12
C PRO A 84 -5.10 7.43 15.78
N LYS A 85 -6.23 7.92 15.28
CA LYS A 85 -7.56 7.44 15.73
C LYS A 85 -8.08 6.33 14.80
N HIS A 86 -9.16 5.70 15.25
CA HIS A 86 -9.87 4.72 14.45
C HIS A 86 -10.31 5.31 13.10
N ASN A 87 -10.10 4.57 12.01
CA ASN A 87 -10.33 4.98 10.63
C ASN A 87 -9.51 6.17 10.15
N GLU A 88 -8.44 6.55 10.85
CA GLU A 88 -7.52 7.58 10.37
C GLU A 88 -6.22 6.96 9.87
N ILE A 89 -5.72 7.51 8.78
CA ILE A 89 -4.37 7.24 8.28
C ILE A 89 -3.64 8.57 8.12
N TYR A 90 -2.51 8.66 8.80
CA TYR A 90 -1.65 9.84 8.78
C TYR A 90 -0.58 9.63 7.73
N ILE A 91 -0.54 10.52 6.74
CA ILE A 91 0.39 10.50 5.62
C ILE A 91 1.07 11.88 5.60
N PRO A 92 2.38 11.98 5.38
CA PRO A 92 3.04 13.27 5.39
C PRO A 92 2.54 14.21 4.28
N GLU A 93 2.72 15.51 4.48
CA GLU A 93 2.56 16.54 3.45
C GLU A 93 3.66 16.37 2.38
N GLY A 94 3.29 16.55 1.11
CA GLY A 94 4.22 16.46 -0.01
C GLY A 94 4.59 15.04 -0.44
N PHE A 95 5.48 14.97 -1.43
CA PHE A 95 5.88 13.74 -2.14
C PHE A 95 4.71 12.94 -2.75
N ASP A 96 3.57 13.60 -2.99
CA ASP A 96 2.47 13.03 -3.78
C ASP A 96 2.87 13.06 -5.26
N HIS A 97 3.30 11.92 -5.79
CA HIS A 97 3.75 11.78 -7.17
C HIS A 97 2.58 11.61 -8.12
N ARG A 98 2.55 12.46 -9.17
CA ARG A 98 1.56 12.43 -10.27
C ARG A 98 0.11 12.44 -9.80
N GLY A 99 -0.17 13.26 -8.79
CA GLY A 99 -1.51 13.38 -8.21
C GLY A 99 -1.96 12.13 -7.45
N GLY A 100 -1.07 11.18 -7.19
CA GLY A 100 -1.28 10.08 -6.26
C GLY A 100 -1.29 10.54 -4.80
N VAL A 101 -1.23 9.57 -3.89
CA VAL A 101 -1.01 9.82 -2.46
C VAL A 101 0.28 9.14 -2.05
N ASN A 102 1.14 9.90 -1.37
CA ASN A 102 2.42 9.45 -0.85
C ASN A 102 2.30 8.09 -0.16
N ASP A 103 3.08 7.13 -0.68
CA ASP A 103 3.16 5.76 -0.22
C ASP A 103 4.51 5.44 0.41
N LEU A 104 5.21 6.42 0.96
CA LEU A 104 6.51 6.25 1.62
C LEU A 104 6.35 6.03 3.13
N LEU A 105 5.38 6.71 3.75
CA LEU A 105 5.15 6.70 5.19
C LEU A 105 3.66 6.75 5.52
N ALA A 106 3.24 5.95 6.50
CA ALA A 106 1.90 6.03 7.08
C ALA A 106 1.93 5.71 8.58
N VAL A 107 1.15 6.46 9.37
CA VAL A 107 0.87 6.16 10.79
C VAL A 107 -0.62 5.87 10.96
N THR A 108 -0.93 4.77 11.63
CA THR A 108 -2.31 4.24 11.69
C THR A 108 -2.52 3.43 12.97
N THR A 109 -3.78 3.17 13.32
CA THR A 109 -4.13 2.13 14.30
C THR A 109 -3.97 0.73 13.70
N GLY A 110 -3.92 -0.30 14.56
CA GLY A 110 -3.90 -1.70 14.12
C GLY A 110 -5.08 -2.09 13.22
N GLN A 111 -6.27 -1.55 13.49
CA GLN A 111 -7.49 -1.84 12.71
C GLN A 111 -7.50 -1.12 11.36
N SER A 112 -7.07 0.14 11.33
CA SER A 112 -6.97 0.91 10.08
C SER A 112 -5.86 0.37 9.18
N PHE A 113 -4.78 -0.19 9.77
CA PHE A 113 -3.75 -0.90 9.01
C PHE A 113 -4.28 -2.17 8.33
N ASP A 114 -5.17 -2.92 8.97
CA ASP A 114 -5.80 -4.09 8.33
C ASP A 114 -6.66 -3.69 7.13
N THR A 115 -7.35 -2.56 7.24
CA THR A 115 -8.12 -2.01 6.12
C THR A 115 -7.18 -1.62 5.00
N LEU A 116 -6.14 -0.84 5.30
CA LEU A 116 -5.11 -0.41 4.35
C LEU A 116 -4.50 -1.60 3.59
N ALA A 117 -4.15 -2.66 4.31
CA ALA A 117 -3.50 -3.85 3.76
C ALA A 117 -4.37 -4.61 2.75
N ASN A 118 -5.69 -4.39 2.72
CA ASN A 118 -6.58 -5.01 1.75
C ASN A 118 -6.45 -4.45 0.33
N ILE A 119 -5.72 -3.36 0.14
CA ILE A 119 -5.38 -2.85 -1.20
C ILE A 119 -4.79 -3.95 -2.11
N TYR A 120 -4.01 -4.86 -1.55
CA TYR A 120 -3.44 -5.99 -2.27
C TYR A 120 -4.51 -6.90 -2.92
N GLN A 121 -5.62 -7.14 -2.21
CA GLN A 121 -6.70 -7.99 -2.71
C GLN A 121 -7.48 -7.35 -3.86
N GLY A 122 -7.51 -6.01 -3.92
CA GLY A 122 -8.15 -5.24 -4.98
C GLY A 122 -7.18 -4.66 -6.01
N LEU A 123 -5.91 -5.08 -6.01
CA LEU A 123 -4.84 -4.34 -6.69
C LEU A 123 -5.11 -4.11 -8.19
N PHE A 124 -5.48 -5.15 -8.93
CA PHE A 124 -5.82 -5.04 -10.36
C PHE A 124 -7.08 -4.23 -10.60
N HIS A 125 -8.08 -4.35 -9.72
CA HIS A 125 -9.29 -3.53 -9.80
C HIS A 125 -8.93 -2.05 -9.70
N TYR A 126 -8.15 -1.64 -8.70
CA TYR A 126 -7.73 -0.25 -8.55
C TYR A 126 -6.85 0.22 -9.70
N ALA A 127 -5.88 -0.60 -10.14
CA ALA A 127 -5.00 -0.27 -11.27
C ALA A 127 -5.77 0.01 -12.57
N ASN A 128 -6.78 -0.81 -12.88
CA ASN A 128 -7.64 -0.66 -14.07
C ASN A 128 -8.49 0.62 -14.07
N HIS A 129 -8.71 1.21 -12.89
CA HIS A 129 -9.51 2.43 -12.73
C HIS A 129 -8.65 3.66 -12.40
N THR A 130 -7.33 3.56 -12.56
CA THR A 130 -6.46 4.73 -12.59
C THR A 130 -6.30 5.23 -14.03
N GLU A 131 -6.08 6.53 -14.18
CA GLU A 131 -5.71 7.14 -15.47
C GLU A 131 -4.24 6.88 -15.84
N ILE A 132 -3.43 6.40 -14.89
CA ILE A 132 -1.95 6.30 -14.94
C ILE A 132 -1.49 4.82 -14.97
N GLY A 133 -2.42 3.87 -15.01
CA GLY A 133 -2.12 2.43 -15.05
C GLY A 133 -1.65 1.86 -13.71
N PHE A 134 -0.61 1.02 -13.71
CA PHE A 134 -0.14 0.32 -12.49
C PHE A 134 0.77 1.18 -11.61
N HIS A 135 0.36 2.41 -11.33
CA HIS A 135 1.13 3.36 -10.52
C HIS A 135 0.82 3.19 -9.03
N PRO A 136 1.80 2.97 -8.14
CA PRO A 136 1.56 2.60 -6.74
C PRO A 136 0.76 3.66 -5.98
N GLU A 137 1.16 4.93 -6.05
CA GLU A 137 0.43 6.01 -5.37
C GLU A 137 -0.93 6.31 -6.00
N GLY A 138 -1.08 6.02 -7.30
CA GLY A 138 -2.35 6.19 -8.01
C GLY A 138 -3.39 5.15 -7.58
N ILE A 139 -2.94 3.90 -7.49
CA ILE A 139 -3.69 2.78 -6.90
C ILE A 139 -4.01 3.11 -5.44
N TYR A 140 -3.03 3.61 -4.68
CA TYR A 140 -3.22 3.94 -3.29
C TYR A 140 -4.29 5.01 -3.08
N ARG A 141 -4.24 6.09 -3.86
CA ARG A 141 -5.29 7.12 -3.89
C ARG A 141 -6.67 6.53 -4.15
N ARG A 142 -6.82 5.71 -5.21
CA ARG A 142 -8.12 5.08 -5.56
C ARG A 142 -8.63 4.18 -4.45
N PHE A 143 -7.74 3.39 -3.85
CA PHE A 143 -8.08 2.58 -2.70
C PHE A 143 -8.59 3.47 -1.57
N LEU A 144 -7.86 4.52 -1.19
CA LEU A 144 -8.25 5.43 -0.11
C LEU A 144 -9.60 6.11 -0.38
N GLU A 145 -9.84 6.58 -1.61
CA GLU A 145 -11.13 7.15 -2.06
C GLU A 145 -12.30 6.18 -1.89
N SER A 146 -12.07 4.89 -2.14
CA SER A 146 -13.09 3.83 -1.97
C SER A 146 -13.17 3.28 -0.54
N SER A 147 -12.15 3.54 0.27
CA SER A 147 -12.06 3.07 1.64
C SER A 147 -12.87 3.98 2.58
N LYS A 148 -13.17 3.49 3.78
CA LYS A 148 -13.72 4.31 4.86
C LYS A 148 -12.64 5.02 5.68
N LEU A 149 -11.39 5.07 5.19
CA LEU A 149 -10.27 5.69 5.89
C LEU A 149 -10.25 7.20 5.62
N SER A 150 -10.10 7.99 6.68
CA SER A 150 -9.86 9.43 6.61
C SER A 150 -8.36 9.69 6.54
N ILE A 151 -7.91 10.36 5.47
CA ILE A 151 -6.52 10.80 5.36
C ILE A 151 -6.32 12.04 6.24
N LYS A 152 -5.32 11.99 7.10
CA LYS A 152 -4.79 13.14 7.85
C LYS A 152 -3.39 13.45 7.35
N ARG A 153 -3.11 14.72 7.11
CA ARG A 153 -1.78 15.17 6.70
C ARG A 153 -1.02 15.70 7.90
N PHE A 154 0.29 15.51 7.92
CA PHE A 154 1.19 16.04 8.93
C PHE A 154 2.50 16.50 8.31
N LYS A 155 3.18 17.43 8.97
CA LYS A 155 4.48 17.93 8.53
C LYS A 155 5.58 16.99 9.00
N LEU A 156 6.46 16.63 8.07
CA LEU A 156 7.72 15.93 8.33
C LEU A 156 8.83 16.92 8.63
#